data_AF-A7LMX6-F1
#
_entry.id   AF-A7LMX6-F1
#
_cell.length_a   1.000
_cell.length_b   1.000
_cell.length_c   1.000
_cell.angle_alpha   90.00
_cell.angle_beta   90.00
_cell.angle_gamma   90.00
#
_symmetry.space_group_name_H-M   'P 1'
#
loop_
_entity.id
_entity.type
_entity.pdbx_description
1 polymer ?
#
loop_
_entity_poly.entity_id
_entity_poly.type
_entity_poly.pdbx_seq_one_letter_code
_entity_poly.pdbx_strand_id
1 'polypeptide(L)'
;NASRLYQLSTFLRTNKLATEVEVIAHAKVPIIKFVDPKSRLHIDVSFERTNGIDAAKRIRRWLVSTPGLRELVLVVKQFLRTRRLNNVHVGGLGGYATIIMCYHFLRLHPKITTDAMSALDNLGVLLIEFFELYGRN
;
A
#
# COMPACT_ATOMS: atom_id res chain seq x y z
N ASN A 1 11.33 -21.35 5.11
CA ASN A 1 11.30 -19.88 4.88
C ASN A 1 12.20 -19.07 5.80
N ALA A 2 12.07 -19.15 7.13
CA ALA A 2 12.91 -18.36 8.04
C ALA A 2 14.42 -18.58 7.84
N SER A 3 14.86 -19.83 7.66
CA SER A 3 16.27 -20.16 7.36
C SER A 3 16.81 -19.44 6.12
N ARG A 4 16.03 -19.35 5.03
CA ARG A 4 16.41 -18.62 3.81
C ARG A 4 16.56 -17.10 4.05
N LEU A 5 15.70 -16.51 4.88
CA LEU A 5 15.80 -15.09 5.26
C LEU A 5 17.07 -14.81 6.07
N TYR A 6 17.43 -15.69 7.00
CA TYR A 6 18.68 -15.56 7.75
C TYR A 6 19.91 -15.76 6.87
N GLN A 7 19.90 -16.72 5.95
CA GLN A 7 20.96 -16.88 4.94
C GLN A 7 21.12 -15.61 4.08
N LEU A 8 20.01 -15.02 3.63
CA LEU A 8 20.03 -13.77 2.88
C LEU A 8 20.56 -12.60 3.73
N SER A 9 20.15 -12.50 4.99
CA SER A 9 20.68 -11.50 5.93
C SER A 9 22.20 -11.59 6.06
N THR A 10 22.74 -12.80 6.26
CA THR A 10 24.19 -13.02 6.32
C THR A 10 24.86 -12.59 5.01
N PHE A 11 24.31 -13.01 3.86
CA PHE A 11 24.85 -12.62 2.55
C PHE A 11 24.86 -11.10 2.35
N LEU A 12 23.77 -10.40 2.67
CA LEU A 12 23.67 -8.94 2.53
C LEU A 12 24.69 -8.21 3.42
N ARG A 13 24.87 -8.67 4.66
CA ARG A 13 25.83 -8.09 5.62
C ARG A 13 27.28 -8.31 5.20
N THR A 14 27.63 -9.55 4.83
CA THR A 14 28.99 -9.90 4.43
C THR A 14 29.44 -9.13 3.19
N ASN A 15 28.55 -8.95 2.22
CA ASN A 15 28.86 -8.26 0.96
C ASN A 15 28.63 -6.74 1.03
N LYS A 16 28.28 -6.17 2.20
CA LYS A 16 27.98 -4.74 2.38
C LYS A 16 26.93 -4.20 1.40
N LEU A 17 25.96 -5.04 1.04
CA LEU A 17 24.89 -4.70 0.08
C LEU A 17 23.71 -4.00 0.74
N ALA A 18 23.70 -3.92 2.07
CA ALA A 18 22.57 -3.43 2.84
C ALA A 18 23.00 -2.81 4.16
N THR A 19 22.23 -1.82 4.61
CA THR A 19 22.26 -1.26 5.97
C THR A 19 20.94 -1.54 6.68
N GLU A 20 20.90 -1.41 8.01
CA GLU A 20 19.65 -1.57 8.79
C GLU A 20 18.90 -2.90 8.52
N VAL A 21 19.65 -4.01 8.41
CA VAL A 21 19.08 -5.32 8.06
C VAL A 21 18.30 -5.92 9.24
N GLU A 22 17.00 -6.15 9.06
CA GLU A 22 16.09 -6.72 10.05
C GLU A 22 15.33 -7.92 9.47
N VAL A 23 15.32 -9.06 10.17
CA VAL A 23 14.55 -10.25 9.78
C VAL A 23 13.28 -10.33 10.63
N ILE A 24 12.11 -10.34 9.99
CA ILE A 24 10.80 -10.49 10.62
C ILE A 24 10.26 -11.88 10.28
N ALA A 25 10.70 -12.88 11.03
CA ALA A 25 10.43 -14.29 10.73
C ALA A 25 9.06 -14.81 11.19
N HIS A 26 8.46 -14.18 12.22
CA HIS A 26 7.27 -14.70 12.91
C HIS A 26 5.93 -14.16 12.38
N ALA A 27 5.95 -13.26 11.41
CA ALA A 27 4.73 -12.75 10.79
C ALA A 27 4.08 -13.79 9.86
N LYS A 28 2.78 -13.60 9.55
CA LYS A 28 2.03 -14.42 8.56
C LYS A 28 2.73 -14.50 7.20
N VAL A 29 3.48 -13.47 6.84
CA VAL A 29 4.40 -13.46 5.70
C VAL A 29 5.78 -13.07 6.24
N PRO A 30 6.71 -14.04 6.37
CA PRO A 30 8.07 -13.74 6.81
C PRO A 30 8.79 -12.86 5.78
N ILE A 31 9.43 -11.79 6.26
CA ILE A 31 10.16 -10.84 5.41
C ILE A 31 11.52 -10.48 6.00
N ILE A 32 12.41 -9.97 5.16
CA ILE A 32 13.63 -9.27 5.56
C ILE A 32 13.55 -7.82 5.06
N LYS A 33 13.79 -6.87 5.94
CA LYS A 33 13.83 -5.44 5.65
C LYS A 33 15.26 -4.95 5.68
N PHE A 34 15.61 -4.03 4.80
CA PHE A 34 16.91 -3.37 4.79
C PHE A 34 16.89 -2.08 4.00
N VAL A 35 17.97 -1.30 4.07
CA VAL A 35 18.17 -0.09 3.27
C VAL A 35 19.31 -0.31 2.28
N ASP A 36 19.04 -0.09 1.00
CA ASP A 36 20.09 -0.06 -0.02
C ASP A 36 21.03 1.14 0.22
N PRO A 37 22.35 0.91 0.41
CA PRO A 37 23.28 1.98 0.74
C PRO A 37 23.36 3.08 -0.32
N LYS A 38 23.15 2.75 -1.60
CA LYS A 38 23.31 3.67 -2.73
C LYS A 38 22.07 4.55 -2.95
N SER A 39 20.90 3.94 -3.11
CA SER A 39 19.65 4.66 -3.37
C SER A 39 18.95 5.14 -2.12
N ARG A 40 19.35 4.67 -0.94
CA ARG A 40 18.69 4.91 0.36
C ARG A 40 17.24 4.43 0.40
N LEU A 41 16.86 3.54 -0.51
CA LEU A 41 15.53 2.95 -0.55
C LEU A 41 15.40 1.87 0.52
N HIS A 42 14.28 1.91 1.24
CA HIS A 42 13.85 0.82 2.11
C HIS A 42 13.31 -0.33 1.25
N ILE A 43 13.83 -1.53 1.47
CA ILE A 43 13.53 -2.73 0.70
C ILE A 43 13.03 -3.82 1.63
N ASP A 44 11.89 -4.41 1.27
CA ASP A 44 11.31 -5.57 1.93
C ASP A 44 11.35 -6.76 0.95
N VAL A 45 11.98 -7.87 1.34
CA VAL A 45 12.03 -9.11 0.54
C VAL A 45 11.31 -10.23 1.27
N SER A 46 10.50 -10.99 0.52
CA SER A 46 9.79 -12.18 0.98
C SER A 46 9.96 -13.30 -0.03
N PHE A 47 10.17 -14.54 0.40
CA PHE A 47 10.46 -15.66 -0.51
C PHE A 47 9.22 -16.31 -1.12
N GLU A 48 8.03 -16.14 -0.56
CA GLU A 48 6.83 -16.87 -1.00
C GLU A 48 5.57 -16.08 -0.69
N ARG A 49 4.93 -15.51 -1.74
CA ARG A 49 3.47 -15.52 -2.03
C ARG A 49 3.19 -14.91 -3.42
N THR A 50 2.58 -15.68 -4.32
CA THR A 50 2.02 -15.17 -5.59
C THR A 50 0.91 -14.14 -5.36
N ASN A 51 0.21 -14.22 -4.23
CA ASN A 51 -0.89 -13.29 -3.89
C ASN A 51 -0.47 -11.81 -3.92
N GLY A 52 0.78 -11.48 -3.55
CA GLY A 52 1.29 -10.11 -3.62
C GLY A 52 1.44 -9.64 -5.07
N ILE A 53 1.89 -10.53 -5.95
CA ILE A 53 2.01 -10.29 -7.40
C ILE A 53 0.62 -10.08 -8.01
N ASP A 54 -0.35 -10.92 -7.64
CA ASP A 54 -1.72 -10.81 -8.15
C ASP A 54 -2.43 -9.55 -7.64
N ALA A 55 -2.22 -9.18 -6.37
CA ALA A 55 -2.69 -7.91 -5.83
C ALA A 55 -2.10 -6.72 -6.60
N ALA A 56 -0.79 -6.74 -6.87
CA ALA A 56 -0.14 -5.69 -7.65
C ALA A 56 -0.68 -5.61 -9.09
N LYS A 57 -0.93 -6.76 -9.74
CA LYS A 57 -1.57 -6.81 -11.07
C LYS A 57 -2.98 -6.21 -11.03
N ARG A 58 -3.79 -6.54 -10.02
CA ARG A 58 -5.14 -5.96 -9.84
C ARG A 58 -5.09 -4.45 -9.64
N ILE A 59 -4.23 -3.98 -8.74
CA ILE A 59 -4.06 -2.54 -8.47
C ILE A 59 -3.68 -1.79 -9.75
N ARG A 60 -2.73 -2.32 -10.54
CA ARG A 60 -2.34 -1.70 -11.82
C ARG A 60 -3.53 -1.56 -12.77
N ARG A 61 -4.37 -2.59 -12.89
CA ARG A 61 -5.59 -2.50 -13.71
C ARG A 61 -6.55 -1.45 -13.19
N TRP A 62 -6.81 -1.43 -11.88
CA TRP A 62 -7.70 -0.43 -11.27
C TRP A 62 -7.22 1.00 -11.45
N LEU A 63 -5.92 1.24 -11.33
CA LEU A 63 -5.33 2.57 -11.54
C LEU A 63 -5.49 3.06 -12.99
N VAL A 64 -5.46 2.15 -13.98
CA VAL A 64 -5.70 2.49 -15.38
C VAL A 64 -7.19 2.69 -15.66
N SER A 65 -8.05 1.84 -15.10
CA SER A 65 -9.49 1.82 -15.40
C SER A 65 -10.34 2.78 -14.56
N THR A 66 -9.77 3.44 -13.54
CA THR A 66 -10.54 4.22 -12.56
C THR A 66 -9.91 5.62 -12.40
N PRO A 67 -10.33 6.59 -13.23
CA PRO A 67 -9.88 7.98 -13.10
C PRO A 67 -10.12 8.52 -11.68
N GLY A 68 -9.18 9.28 -11.15
CA GLY A 68 -9.23 9.85 -9.79
C GLY A 68 -8.80 8.91 -8.66
N LEU A 69 -8.65 7.59 -8.93
CA LEU A 69 -8.23 6.64 -7.90
C LEU A 69 -6.82 6.93 -7.37
N ARG A 70 -5.88 7.29 -8.26
CA ARG A 70 -4.49 7.54 -7.87
C ARG A 70 -4.40 8.74 -6.95
N GLU A 71 -5.07 9.82 -7.32
CA GLU A 71 -5.09 11.10 -6.62
C GLU A 71 -5.70 10.92 -5.23
N LEU A 72 -6.87 10.27 -5.16
CA LEU A 72 -7.55 10.00 -3.90
C LEU A 72 -6.69 9.13 -2.96
N VAL A 73 -6.10 8.04 -3.49
CA VAL A 73 -5.23 7.15 -2.71
C VAL A 73 -4.02 7.89 -2.15
N LEU A 74 -3.39 8.79 -2.92
CA LEU A 74 -2.23 9.54 -2.46
C LEU A 74 -2.58 10.45 -1.29
N VAL A 75 -3.69 11.19 -1.38
CA VAL A 75 -4.16 12.07 -0.30
C VAL A 75 -4.53 11.28 0.94
N VAL A 76 -5.30 10.19 0.79
CA VAL A 76 -5.70 9.35 1.93
C VAL A 76 -4.49 8.67 2.58
N LYS A 77 -3.51 8.18 1.79
CA LYS A 77 -2.27 7.62 2.34
C LYS A 77 -1.50 8.65 3.15
N GLN A 78 -1.40 9.89 2.68
CA GLN A 78 -0.71 10.95 3.41
C GLN A 78 -1.46 11.35 4.68
N PHE A 79 -2.80 11.41 4.62
CA PHE A 79 -3.66 11.66 5.78
C PHE A 79 -3.43 10.63 6.90
N LEU A 80 -3.43 9.33 6.54
CA LEU A 80 -3.18 8.23 7.47
C LEU A 80 -1.75 8.26 8.02
N ARG A 81 -0.75 8.50 7.16
CA ARG A 81 0.66 8.58 7.56
C ARG A 81 0.91 9.69 8.57
N THR A 82 0.35 10.87 8.35
CA THR A 82 0.52 12.03 9.24
C THR A 82 0.01 11.74 10.67
N ARG A 83 -0.96 10.82 10.79
CA ARG A 83 -1.56 10.39 12.07
C ARG A 83 -0.97 9.08 12.60
N ARG A 84 0.05 8.52 11.95
CA ARG A 84 0.64 7.20 12.26
C ARG A 84 -0.36 6.04 12.17
N LEU A 85 -1.41 6.18 11.36
CA LEU A 85 -2.47 5.18 11.13
C LEU A 85 -2.21 4.30 9.91
N ASN A 86 -1.02 4.36 9.30
CA ASN A 86 -0.66 3.63 8.09
C ASN A 86 0.21 2.38 8.35
N ASN A 87 0.29 1.92 9.61
CA ASN A 87 1.10 0.78 10.01
C ASN A 87 0.23 -0.33 10.64
N VAL A 88 0.13 -1.46 9.95
CA VAL A 88 -0.67 -2.63 10.36
C VAL A 88 -0.18 -3.27 11.66
N HIS A 89 1.10 -3.10 12.02
CA HIS A 89 1.66 -3.68 13.25
C HIS A 89 1.09 -3.04 14.51
N VAL A 90 0.58 -1.80 14.42
CA VAL A 90 -0.03 -1.07 15.53
C VAL A 90 -1.55 -0.89 15.32
N GLY A 91 -2.16 -1.73 14.48
CA GLY A 91 -3.61 -1.69 14.19
C GLY A 91 -4.03 -0.66 13.13
N GLY A 92 -3.08 -0.01 12.46
CA GLY A 92 -3.36 0.90 11.35
C GLY A 92 -3.74 0.20 10.04
N LEU A 93 -4.09 0.98 9.02
CA LEU A 93 -4.47 0.49 7.70
C LEU A 93 -3.23 0.23 6.82
N GLY A 94 -3.19 -0.94 6.20
CA GLY A 94 -2.18 -1.29 5.20
C GLY A 94 -2.47 -0.67 3.84
N GLY A 95 -1.43 -0.43 3.04
CA GLY A 95 -1.56 0.25 1.75
C GLY A 95 -2.50 -0.41 0.75
N TYR A 96 -2.63 -1.75 0.78
CA TYR A 96 -3.59 -2.48 -0.06
C TYR A 96 -5.05 -2.21 0.37
N ALA A 97 -5.32 -2.18 1.67
CA ALA A 97 -6.65 -1.88 2.21
C ALA A 97 -7.07 -0.45 1.85
N THR A 98 -6.16 0.52 2.00
CA THR A 98 -6.42 1.92 1.59
C THR A 98 -6.82 2.04 0.13
N ILE A 99 -6.14 1.31 -0.77
CA ILE A 99 -6.47 1.31 -2.21
C ILE A 99 -7.85 0.70 -2.45
N ILE A 100 -8.18 -0.41 -1.79
CA ILE A 100 -9.50 -1.05 -1.92
C ILE A 100 -10.61 -0.10 -1.49
N MET A 101 -10.46 0.57 -0.35
CA MET A 101 -11.46 1.52 0.14
C MET A 101 -11.70 2.65 -0.87
N CYS A 102 -10.63 3.25 -1.40
CA CYS A 102 -10.75 4.32 -2.41
C CYS A 102 -11.39 3.81 -3.70
N TYR A 103 -10.98 2.62 -4.17
CA TYR A 103 -11.53 2.00 -5.38
C TYR A 103 -13.02 1.67 -5.21
N HIS A 104 -13.41 1.08 -4.09
CA HIS A 104 -14.78 0.72 -3.79
C HIS A 104 -15.68 1.96 -3.70
N PHE A 105 -15.22 3.00 -3.01
CA PHE A 105 -15.91 4.29 -2.96
C PHE A 105 -16.20 4.82 -4.36
N LEU A 106 -15.18 4.96 -5.22
CA LEU A 106 -15.37 5.48 -6.58
C LEU A 106 -16.27 4.58 -7.43
N ARG A 107 -16.16 3.26 -7.30
CA ARG A 107 -16.96 2.29 -8.07
C ARG A 107 -18.42 2.21 -7.68
N LEU A 108 -18.77 2.62 -6.46
CA LEU A 108 -20.15 2.64 -5.99
C LEU A 108 -20.74 4.04 -5.89
N HIS A 109 -19.94 5.08 -6.14
CA HIS A 109 -20.40 6.45 -6.04
C HIS A 109 -21.50 6.73 -7.09
N PRO A 110 -22.74 7.05 -6.69
CA PRO A 110 -23.90 7.09 -7.61
C PRO A 110 -23.72 8.02 -8.81
N LYS A 111 -23.04 9.16 -8.63
CA LYS A 111 -22.81 10.13 -9.71
C LYS A 111 -21.68 9.72 -10.66
N ILE A 112 -20.76 8.87 -10.20
CA ILE A 112 -19.70 8.33 -11.06
C ILE A 112 -20.26 7.15 -11.86
N THR A 113 -21.05 6.28 -11.22
CA THR A 113 -21.59 5.09 -11.90
C THR A 113 -22.65 5.39 -12.94
N THR A 114 -23.34 6.53 -12.83
CA THR A 114 -24.32 7.01 -13.81
C THR A 114 -23.72 7.97 -14.84
N ASP A 115 -22.39 8.14 -14.86
CA ASP A 115 -21.66 9.10 -15.71
C ASP A 115 -22.16 10.57 -15.59
N ALA A 116 -22.86 10.90 -14.50
CA ALA A 116 -23.34 12.25 -14.21
C ALA A 116 -22.22 13.19 -13.70
N MET A 117 -21.06 12.63 -13.33
CA MET A 117 -19.92 13.36 -12.77
C MET A 117 -18.59 12.72 -13.16
N SER A 118 -17.69 13.52 -13.74
CA SER A 118 -16.28 13.15 -13.93
C SER A 118 -15.52 13.19 -12.60
N ALA A 119 -14.84 12.10 -12.27
CA ALA A 119 -14.10 12.00 -11.01
C ALA A 119 -12.92 12.98 -10.93
N LEU A 120 -12.18 13.17 -12.03
CA LEU A 120 -10.99 14.01 -12.07
C LEU A 120 -11.31 15.49 -11.83
N ASP A 121 -12.48 15.95 -12.27
CA ASP A 121 -12.90 17.34 -12.11
C ASP A 121 -13.50 17.62 -10.72
N ASN A 122 -13.76 16.58 -9.92
CA ASN A 122 -14.51 16.66 -8.67
C ASN A 122 -13.77 16.03 -7.47
N LEU A 123 -12.44 15.87 -7.55
CA LEU A 123 -11.63 15.20 -6.53
C LEU A 123 -11.79 15.78 -5.12
N GLY A 124 -12.02 17.08 -4.98
CA GLY A 124 -12.21 17.72 -3.68
C GLY A 124 -13.49 17.26 -2.98
N VAL A 125 -14.61 17.23 -3.70
CA VAL A 125 -15.90 16.76 -3.18
C VAL A 125 -15.82 15.26 -2.88
N LEU A 126 -15.26 14.48 -3.80
CA LEU A 126 -15.08 13.04 -3.64
C LEU A 126 -14.20 12.69 -2.44
N LEU A 127 -13.19 13.51 -2.13
CA LEU A 127 -12.37 13.32 -0.93
C LEU A 127 -13.18 13.55 0.36
N ILE A 128 -14.03 14.58 0.38
CA ILE A 128 -14.89 14.87 1.54
C ILE A 128 -15.91 13.73 1.73
N GLU A 129 -16.60 13.33 0.67
CA GLU A 129 -17.58 12.24 0.68
C GLU A 129 -16.94 10.89 1.03
N PHE A 130 -15.69 10.64 0.62
CA PHE A 130 -14.94 9.45 1.05
C PHE A 130 -14.75 9.42 2.58
N PHE A 131 -14.34 10.55 3.18
CA PHE A 131 -14.18 10.62 4.62
C PHE A 131 -15.51 10.61 5.37
N GLU A 132 -16.57 11.15 4.78
CA GLU A 132 -17.91 11.02 5.35
C GLU A 132 -18.38 9.56 5.35
N LEU A 133 -18.25 8.86 4.21
CA LEU A 133 -18.65 7.46 4.09
C LEU A 133 -17.95 6.55 5.12
N TYR A 134 -16.64 6.71 5.31
CA TYR A 134 -15.84 5.86 6.19
C TYR A 134 -15.56 6.43 7.59
N GLY A 135 -16.07 7.62 7.90
CA GLY A 135 -15.79 8.32 9.15
C GLY A 135 -17.02 8.69 9.98
N ARG A 136 -18.22 8.66 9.39
CA ARG A 136 -19.49 8.97 10.08
C ARG A 136 -20.45 7.79 10.19
N ASN A 137 -20.38 6.84 9.28
CA ASN A 137 -21.16 5.59 9.28
C ASN A 137 -20.29 4.41 9.71
#